data_AF-A0A0A5GKQ4-F1
#
_entry.id   AF-A0A0A5GKQ4-F1
#
_cell.length_a   1.000
_cell.length_b   1.000
_cell.length_c   1.000
_cell.angle_alpha   90.00
_cell.angle_beta   90.00
_cell.angle_gamma   90.00
#
_symmetry.space_group_name_H-M   'P 1'
#
loop_
_entity.id
_entity.type
_entity.pdbx_description
1 polymer ?
#
loop_
_entity_poly.entity_id
_entity_poly.type
_entity_poly.pdbx_seq_one_letter_code
_entity_poly.pdbx_strand_id
1 'polypeptide(L)'
;MINSMQKVGFVLFLSGTVLFGFMHLAIALYIPHLRGWSDPPGKLVIVLNDIVGWTPYILSITFMVVGALTVFYCLWAKRMYEEEGKVEDDPV
;
A
#
# COMPACT_ATOMS: atom_id res chain seq x y z
N MET A 1 -5.92 3.90 -23.10
CA MET A 1 -6.35 4.56 -21.84
C MET A 1 -6.07 3.70 -20.61
N ILE A 2 -6.48 2.43 -20.59
CA ILE A 2 -6.21 1.43 -19.52
C ILE A 2 -4.74 1.35 -19.06
N ASN A 3 -3.78 1.38 -19.99
CA ASN A 3 -2.34 1.32 -19.66
C ASN A 3 -1.85 2.49 -18.78
N SER A 4 -2.48 3.67 -18.87
CA SER A 4 -2.11 4.83 -18.03
C SER A 4 -2.60 4.64 -16.59
N MET A 5 -3.85 4.19 -16.42
CA MET A 5 -4.45 3.91 -15.11
C MET A 5 -3.73 2.78 -14.38
N GLN A 6 -3.28 1.74 -15.09
CA GLN A 6 -2.46 0.68 -14.48
C GLN A 6 -1.13 1.21 -13.95
N LYS A 7 -0.43 2.06 -14.72
CA LYS A 7 0.83 2.68 -14.27
C LYS A 7 0.63 3.53 -13.03
N VAL A 8 -0.44 4.32 -12.97
CA VAL A 8 -0.79 5.13 -11.79
C VAL A 8 -1.06 4.24 -10.59
N GLY A 9 -1.89 3.20 -10.72
CA GLY A 9 -2.18 2.26 -9.64
C GLY A 9 -0.92 1.55 -9.12
N PHE A 10 -0.01 1.17 -10.02
CA PHE A 10 1.25 0.51 -9.66
C PHE A 10 2.20 1.46 -8.92
N VAL A 11 2.32 2.70 -9.37
CA VAL A 11 3.12 3.74 -8.70
C VAL A 11 2.58 4.06 -7.31
N LEU A 12 1.24 4.14 -7.17
CA LEU A 12 0.56 4.35 -5.89
C LEU A 12 0.78 3.19 -4.90
N PHE A 13 0.75 1.96 -5.41
CA PHE A 13 1.01 0.76 -4.61
C PHE A 13 2.48 0.67 -4.16
N LEU A 14 3.41 0.95 -5.09
CA LEU A 14 4.84 0.98 -4.80
C LEU A 14 5.19 2.08 -3.80
N SER A 15 4.64 3.28 -3.96
CA SER A 15 4.89 4.37 -3.03
C SER A 15 4.35 4.06 -1.63
N GLY A 16 3.15 3.47 -1.52
CA GLY A 16 2.60 2.98 -0.26
C GLY A 16 3.49 1.94 0.42
N THR A 17 4.04 0.99 -0.35
CA THR A 17 4.95 -0.07 0.14
C THR A 17 6.28 0.50 0.63
N VAL A 18 6.87 1.44 -0.11
CA VAL A 18 8.11 2.11 0.30
C VAL A 18 7.89 2.91 1.58
N LEU A 19 6.77 3.63 1.68
CA LEU A 19 6.41 4.38 2.88
C LEU A 19 6.20 3.45 4.10
N PHE A 20 5.64 2.26 3.88
CA PHE A 20 5.50 1.22 4.91
C PHE A 20 6.86 0.71 5.41
N GLY A 21 7.79 0.49 4.47
CA GLY A 21 9.17 0.09 4.76
C GLY A 21 9.93 1.14 5.56
N PHE A 22 9.77 2.42 5.21
CA PHE A 22 10.35 3.52 5.97
C PHE A 22 9.84 3.58 7.41
N MET A 23 8.57 3.25 7.65
CA MET A 23 8.05 3.15 9.01
C MET A 23 8.71 2.03 9.82
N HIS A 24 8.91 0.85 9.23
CA HIS A 24 9.63 -0.23 9.90
C HIS A 24 11.09 0.14 10.18
N LEU A 25 11.73 0.83 9.24
CA LEU A 25 13.09 1.34 9.41
C LEU A 25 13.17 2.39 10.53
N ALA A 26 12.23 3.33 10.58
CA ALA A 26 12.16 4.35 11.63
C ALA A 26 11.99 3.70 13.01
N ILE A 27 11.09 2.71 13.13
CA ILE A 27 10.92 1.94 14.37
C ILE A 27 12.22 1.23 14.75
N ALA A 28 12.89 0.56 13.81
CA ALA A 28 14.15 -0.14 14.06
C ALA A 28 15.27 0.79 14.55
N LEU A 29 15.38 2.00 13.98
CA LEU A 29 16.35 3.03 14.38
C LEU A 29 16.00 3.69 15.72
N TYR A 30 14.71 3.75 16.08
CA TYR A 30 14.25 4.36 17.33
C TYR A 30 14.32 3.42 18.53
N ILE A 31 14.14 2.11 18.31
CA ILE A 31 14.25 1.06 19.34
C ILE A 31 15.52 1.16 20.23
N PRO A 32 16.74 1.40 19.72
CA PRO A 32 17.94 1.52 20.56
C PRO A 32 17.99 2.77 21.43
N HIS A 33 17.23 3.82 21.09
CA HIS A 33 17.14 5.05 21.88
C HIS A 33 16.20 4.93 23.08
N LEU A 34 15.37 3.87 23.12
CA LEU A 34 14.45 3.61 24.21
C LEU A 34 15.09 2.73 25.28
N ARG A 35 15.35 3.34 26.44
CA ARG A 35 15.81 2.67 27.66
C ARG A 35 14.65 1.91 28.30
N GLY A 36 14.89 0.65 28.68
CA GLY A 36 13.88 -0.22 29.29
C GLY A 36 13.06 -1.02 28.27
N TRP A 37 13.08 -2.35 28.38
CA TRP A 37 12.21 -3.25 27.60
C TRP A 37 10.92 -3.63 28.35
N SER A 38 10.82 -3.25 29.62
CA SER A 38 9.84 -3.80 30.58
C SER A 38 8.92 -2.77 31.23
N ASP A 39 8.99 -1.50 30.85
CA ASP A 39 8.10 -0.47 31.40
C ASP A 39 6.79 -0.42 30.59
N PRO A 40 5.62 -0.71 31.18
CA PRO A 40 4.34 -0.44 30.54
C PRO A 40 4.15 1.07 30.38
N PRO A 41 3.55 1.59 29.29
CA PRO A 41 2.83 0.93 28.19
C PRO A 41 3.73 0.44 27.04
N GLY A 42 3.28 -0.55 26.27
CA GLY A 42 4.08 -1.26 25.27
C GLY A 42 4.91 -0.37 24.32
N LYS A 43 6.20 -0.74 24.17
CA LYS A 43 7.25 0.02 23.46
C LYS A 43 6.86 0.49 22.06
N LEU A 44 6.11 -0.31 21.29
CA LEU A 44 5.67 0.07 19.94
C LEU A 44 4.71 1.26 19.94
N VAL A 45 3.80 1.36 20.90
CA VAL A 45 2.83 2.47 20.97
C VAL A 45 3.54 3.77 21.36
N ILE A 46 4.52 3.69 22.27
CA ILE A 46 5.36 4.84 22.65
C ILE A 46 6.16 5.31 21.43
N VAL A 47 6.91 4.42 20.77
CA VAL A 47 7.68 4.76 19.55
C VAL A 47 6.78 5.44 18.53
N LEU A 48 5.62 4.85 18.22
CA LEU A 48 4.72 5.34 17.18
C LEU A 48 4.12 6.70 17.54
N ASN A 49 3.86 6.94 18.82
CA ASN A 49 3.39 8.24 19.29
C ASN A 49 4.51 9.30 19.24
N ASP A 50 5.74 8.92 19.62
CA ASP A 50 6.89 9.82 19.73
C ASP A 50 7.43 10.26 18.36
N ILE A 51 7.45 9.34 17.39
CA ILE A 51 7.89 9.65 16.01
C ILE A 51 6.77 10.22 15.13
N VAL A 52 5.60 10.52 15.71
CA VAL A 52 4.36 10.85 14.95
C VAL A 52 4.11 9.80 13.86
N GLY A 53 4.48 8.55 14.15
CA GLY A 53 4.52 7.44 13.20
C GLY A 53 3.15 6.97 12.77
N TRP A 54 2.11 7.29 13.55
CA TRP A 54 0.72 6.97 13.21
C TRP A 54 0.28 7.56 11.87
N THR A 55 0.61 8.82 11.61
CA THR A 55 0.23 9.52 10.37
C THR A 55 0.79 8.84 9.12
N PRO A 56 2.12 8.67 8.96
CA PRO A 56 2.68 7.97 7.80
C PRO A 56 2.30 6.48 7.75
N TYR A 57 2.02 5.83 8.88
CA TYR A 57 1.59 4.42 8.89
C TYR A 57 0.16 4.25 8.35
N ILE A 58 -0.79 5.06 8.82
CA ILE A 58 -2.17 5.06 8.30
C ILE A 58 -2.19 5.48 6.83
N LEU A 59 -1.39 6.50 6.47
CA LEU A 59 -1.28 6.98 5.10
C LEU A 59 -0.71 5.91 4.16
N SER A 60 0.30 5.17 4.60
CA SER A 60 0.91 4.06 3.86
C SER A 60 -0.10 2.94 3.59
N ILE A 61 -0.84 2.49 4.61
CA ILE A 61 -1.88 1.48 4.47
C ILE A 61 -2.95 1.95 3.49
N THR A 62 -3.37 3.22 3.59
CA THR A 62 -4.36 3.80 2.69
C THR A 62 -3.88 3.78 1.23
N PHE A 63 -2.63 4.21 0.96
CA PHE A 63 -2.07 4.16 -0.38
C PHE A 63 -1.93 2.74 -0.91
N MET A 64 -1.55 1.80 -0.05
CA MET A 64 -1.40 0.39 -0.43
C MET A 64 -2.77 -0.23 -0.79
N VAL A 65 -3.81 0.02 -0.01
CA VAL A 65 -5.17 -0.47 -0.27
C VAL A 65 -5.77 0.18 -1.52
N VAL A 66 -5.67 1.51 -1.66
CA VAL A 66 -6.20 2.24 -2.82
C VAL A 66 -5.46 1.85 -4.11
N GLY A 67 -4.13 1.70 -4.05
CA GLY A 67 -3.32 1.24 -5.17
C GLY A 67 -3.69 -0.19 -5.59
N ALA A 68 -3.83 -1.11 -4.63
CA ALA A 68 -4.22 -2.49 -4.90
C ALA A 68 -5.63 -2.59 -5.52
N LEU A 69 -6.61 -1.87 -4.96
CA LEU A 69 -7.97 -1.82 -5.51
C LEU A 69 -7.96 -1.27 -6.94
N THR A 70 -7.21 -0.19 -7.20
CA THR A 70 -7.11 0.41 -8.54
C THR A 70 -6.57 -0.59 -9.57
N VAL A 71 -5.50 -1.32 -9.23
CA VAL A 71 -4.93 -2.36 -10.11
C VAL A 71 -5.93 -3.49 -10.32
N PHE A 72 -6.60 -3.94 -9.26
CA PHE A 72 -7.59 -5.01 -9.33
C PHE A 72 -8.79 -4.65 -10.21
N TYR A 73 -9.36 -3.45 -10.03
CA TYR A 73 -10.44 -2.94 -10.89
C TYR A 73 -10.01 -2.84 -12.35
N CYS A 74 -8.78 -2.40 -12.61
CA CYS A 74 -8.27 -2.28 -13.97
C CYS A 74 -8.06 -3.66 -14.63
N LEU A 75 -7.59 -4.65 -13.88
CA LEU A 75 -7.47 -6.04 -14.36
C LEU A 75 -8.84 -6.66 -14.63
N TRP A 76 -9.81 -6.45 -13.74
CA TRP A 76 -11.18 -6.91 -13.95
C TRP A 76 -11.78 -6.29 -15.21
N ALA A 77 -11.72 -4.96 -15.34
CA ALA A 77 -12.24 -4.26 -16.51
C ALA A 77 -11.61 -4.78 -17.82
N LYS A 78 -10.28 -4.98 -17.83
CA LYS A 78 -9.58 -5.56 -18.99
C LYS A 78 -10.13 -6.94 -19.36
N ARG A 79 -10.41 -7.80 -18.38
CA ARG A 79 -10.94 -9.14 -18.62
C ARG A 79 -12.31 -9.12 -19.30
N MET A 80 -13.20 -8.22 -18.88
CA MET A 80 -14.55 -8.12 -19.47
C MET A 80 -14.48 -7.68 -20.94
N TYR A 81 -13.64 -6.70 -21.28
CA TYR A 81 -13.42 -6.28 -22.66
C TYR A 81 -12.86 -7.41 -23.54
N GLU A 82 -11.98 -8.24 -22.99
CA GLU A 82 -11.38 -9.35 -23.73
C GLU A 82 -12.36 -10.51 -23.96
N GLU A 83 -13.37 -10.66 -23.09
CA GLU A 83 -14.45 -11.64 -23.26
C GLU A 83 -15.49 -11.13 -24.28
N GLU A 84 -15.89 -9.85 -24.25
CA GLU A 84 -16.79 -9.28 -25.27
C GLU A 84 -16.18 -9.30 -26.68
N GLY A 85 -14.89 -8.94 -26.82
CA GLY A 85 -14.23 -8.96 -28.13
C GLY A 85 -14.13 -10.36 -28.75
N LYS A 86 -14.00 -11.41 -27.93
CA LYS A 86 -13.99 -12.80 -28.43
C LYS A 86 -15.36 -13.30 -28.89
N VAL A 87 -16.45 -12.72 -28.39
CA VAL A 87 -17.82 -13.06 -28.81
C VAL A 87 -18.18 -12.42 -30.15
N GLU A 88 -17.61 -11.26 -30.48
CA GLU A 88 -17.86 -10.55 -31.75
C GLU A 88 -17.03 -11.12 -32.92
N ASP A 89 -15.83 -11.65 -32.65
CA ASP A 89 -14.93 -12.25 -33.66
C ASP A 89 -15.23 -13.72 -34.00
N ASP A 90 -16.19 -14.37 -33.32
CA ASP A 90 -16.61 -15.75 -33.61
C ASP A 90 -17.91 -15.71 -34.45
N PRO A 91 -17.84 -15.79 -35.79
CA PRO A 91 -19.03 -15.79 -36.62
C PRO A 91 -19.81 -17.09 -36.41
N VAL A 92 -21.01 -16.97 -35.84
CA VAL A 92 -22.01 -18.04 -35.73
C VAL A 92 -22.40 -18.57 -37.12
#